data_AF-F4RUE4-F1
#
_entry.id   AF-F4RUE4-F1
#
_cell.length_a   1.000
_cell.length_b   1.000
_cell.length_c   1.000
_cell.angle_alpha   90.00
_cell.angle_beta   90.00
_cell.angle_gamma   90.00
#
_symmetry.space_group_name_H-M   'P 1'
#
loop_
_entity.id
_entity.type
_entity.pdbx_description
1 polymer ?
#
loop_
_entity_poly.entity_id
_entity_poly.type
_entity_poly.pdbx_seq_one_letter_code
_entity_poly.pdbx_strand_id
1 'polypeptide(L)'
;MCFKIRSPCDSTHMALSAFTCYVYEKNNHQRLVADLQGFGEYLTDPLILDINNAWVQETNTAEEEIQRFNKQHRCYEICHKLGLLFPPGQEADQNHSENMEKDFIEDHIANGGNPDFTAPENAPNEFWKQKTTQDRMRLRSQKSPDV
;
A
#
# COMPACT_ATOMS: atom_id res chain seq x y z
N MET A 1 -8.37 8.45 1.81
CA MET A 1 -6.97 8.60 1.34
C MET A 1 -6.54 7.28 0.71
N CYS A 2 -5.94 7.30 -0.48
CA CYS A 2 -5.65 6.08 -1.24
C CYS A 2 -4.19 5.69 -1.02
N PHE A 3 -3.92 4.70 -0.18
CA PHE A 3 -2.65 3.97 -0.20
C PHE A 3 -2.65 3.10 -1.46
N LYS A 4 -2.59 3.72 -2.64
CA LYS A 4 -2.63 2.98 -3.91
C LYS A 4 -1.25 2.43 -4.18
N ILE A 5 -0.93 1.36 -3.44
CA ILE A 5 0.24 0.50 -3.63
C ILE A 5 0.20 0.03 -5.08
N ARG A 6 1.03 0.64 -5.93
CA ARG A 6 1.10 0.30 -7.34
C ARG A 6 2.11 -0.84 -7.49
N SER A 7 1.57 -2.06 -7.51
CA SER A 7 2.26 -3.35 -7.75
C SER A 7 3.05 -3.93 -6.57
N PRO A 8 2.73 -5.18 -6.13
CA PRO A 8 3.27 -5.82 -4.92
C PRO A 8 4.70 -6.39 -5.05
N CYS A 9 5.41 -6.11 -6.15
CA CYS A 9 6.75 -6.66 -6.43
C CYS A 9 7.86 -5.60 -6.47
N ASP A 10 7.56 -4.33 -6.16
CA ASP A 10 8.57 -3.27 -6.11
C ASP A 10 9.16 -3.15 -4.70
N SER A 11 10.45 -3.50 -4.55
CA SER A 11 11.20 -3.32 -3.30
C SER A 11 11.13 -1.90 -2.76
N THR A 12 10.96 -0.90 -3.65
CA THR A 12 10.77 0.50 -3.30
C THR A 12 9.49 0.67 -2.48
N HIS A 13 8.41 0.01 -2.89
CA HIS A 13 7.12 0.10 -2.21
C HIS A 13 7.19 -0.47 -0.79
N MET A 14 7.85 -1.62 -0.62
CA MET A 14 8.07 -2.22 0.70
C MET A 14 8.92 -1.32 1.59
N ALA A 15 9.97 -0.70 1.03
CA ALA A 15 10.81 0.25 1.73
C ALA A 15 10.04 1.51 2.18
N LEU A 16 9.17 2.06 1.34
CA LEU A 16 8.34 3.22 1.70
C LEU A 16 7.33 2.89 2.79
N SER A 17 6.67 1.73 2.71
CA SER A 17 5.74 1.29 3.75
C SER A 17 6.46 1.06 5.09
N ALA A 18 7.65 0.44 5.05
CA ALA A 18 8.48 0.24 6.22
C ALA A 18 9.00 1.57 6.79
N PHE A 19 9.31 2.54 5.94
CA PHE A 19 9.71 3.88 6.34
C PHE A 19 8.59 4.61 7.10
N THR A 20 7.34 4.52 6.63
CA THR A 20 6.18 5.04 7.38
C THR A 20 6.07 4.39 8.76
N CYS A 21 6.19 3.06 8.85
CA CYS A 21 6.17 2.33 10.12
C CYS A 21 7.33 2.74 11.04
N TYR A 22 8.54 2.88 10.49
CA TYR A 22 9.72 3.33 11.23
C TYR A 22 9.51 4.72 11.85
N VAL A 23 9.03 5.68 11.06
CA VAL A 23 8.76 7.04 11.56
C VAL A 23 7.71 7.01 12.66
N TYR A 24 6.66 6.19 12.49
CA TYR A 24 5.60 6.03 13.48
C TYR A 24 6.12 5.52 14.82
N GLU A 25 6.90 4.45 14.81
CA GLU A 25 7.50 3.88 16.01
C GLU A 25 8.49 4.86 16.68
N LYS A 26 9.37 5.50 15.90
CA LYS A 26 10.35 6.46 16.43
C LYS A 26 9.74 7.69 17.07
N ASN A 27 8.49 8.01 16.73
CA ASN A 27 7.76 9.14 17.29
C ASN A 27 6.72 8.70 18.35
N ASN A 28 6.94 7.57 19.03
CA ASN A 28 6.04 7.04 20.07
C ASN A 28 4.58 6.92 19.61
N HIS A 29 4.38 6.57 18.33
CA HIS A 29 3.06 6.40 17.75
C HIS A 29 2.21 7.67 17.67
N GLN A 30 2.84 8.86 17.73
CA GLN A 30 2.15 10.15 17.68
C GLN A 30 2.21 10.84 16.31
N ARG A 31 3.18 10.44 15.48
CA ARG A 31 3.41 11.05 14.16
C ARG A 31 3.74 10.00 13.12
N LEU A 32 3.25 10.17 11.91
CA LEU A 32 3.69 9.36 10.78
C LEU A 32 3.79 10.19 9.52
N VAL A 33 4.52 9.67 8.54
CA VAL A 33 4.57 10.23 7.19
C VAL A 33 3.75 9.35 6.25
N ALA A 34 2.81 9.96 5.56
CA ALA A 34 1.93 9.34 4.58
C ALA A 34 2.09 10.05 3.22
N ASP A 35 1.33 9.55 2.24
CA ASP A 35 1.28 10.09 0.88
C ASP A 35 2.66 10.26 0.24
N LEU A 36 3.54 9.27 0.47
CA LEU A 36 4.88 9.24 -0.10
C LEU A 36 4.77 8.96 -1.61
N GLN A 37 4.99 10.00 -2.40
CA GLN A 37 4.95 9.98 -3.85
C GLN A 37 6.32 10.38 -4.41
N GLY A 38 6.64 9.96 -5.64
CA GLY A 38 7.91 10.32 -6.26
C GLY A 38 8.38 9.35 -7.33
N PHE A 39 9.68 9.36 -7.60
CA PHE A 39 10.32 8.49 -8.59
C PHE A 39 11.69 8.00 -8.08
N GLY A 40 11.85 6.68 -8.03
CA GLY A 40 13.06 6.06 -7.47
C GLY A 40 13.24 6.43 -5.99
N GLU A 41 14.41 6.97 -5.65
CA GLU A 41 14.77 7.39 -4.29
C GLU A 41 14.33 8.83 -3.95
N TYR A 42 13.77 9.56 -4.91
CA TYR A 42 13.35 10.95 -4.72
C TYR A 42 11.85 11.02 -4.43
N LEU A 43 11.52 11.47 -3.22
CA LEU A 43 10.14 11.64 -2.76
C LEU A 43 9.76 13.12 -2.73
N THR A 44 8.48 13.40 -2.99
CA THR A 44 7.90 14.75 -2.99
C THR A 44 6.58 14.76 -2.23
N ASP A 45 6.21 15.96 -1.77
CA ASP A 45 4.93 16.28 -1.15
C ASP A 45 4.47 15.32 -0.03
N PRO A 46 5.34 14.99 0.96
CA PRO A 46 4.95 14.09 2.04
C PRO A 46 3.84 14.72 2.90
N LEU A 47 2.84 13.90 3.26
CA LEU A 47 1.87 14.27 4.27
C LEU A 47 2.39 13.90 5.66
N ILE A 48 2.58 14.89 6.53
CA ILE A 48 2.95 14.66 7.93
C ILE A 48 1.68 14.69 8.78
N LEU A 49 1.36 13.55 9.38
CA LEU A 49 0.29 13.43 10.36
C LEU A 49 0.90 13.52 11.76
N ASP A 50 0.35 14.40 12.61
CA ASP A 50 0.80 14.59 13.98
C ASP A 50 -0.41 14.93 14.87
N ILE A 51 -0.70 14.04 15.84
CA ILE A 51 -1.85 14.19 16.75
C ILE A 51 -1.74 15.44 17.62
N ASN A 52 -0.53 15.95 17.86
CA ASN A 52 -0.28 17.10 18.72
C ASN A 52 -0.12 18.41 17.95
N ASN A 53 -0.25 18.39 16.62
CA ASN A 53 0.05 19.56 15.81
C ASN A 53 -1.12 20.55 15.84
N ALA A 54 -0.90 21.68 16.50
CA ALA A 54 -1.92 22.70 16.74
C ALA A 54 -2.30 23.55 15.50
N TRP A 55 -1.59 23.40 14.38
CA TRP A 55 -1.72 24.32 13.23
C TRP A 55 -2.96 24.08 12.36
N VAL A 56 -3.70 22.97 12.58
CA VAL A 56 -4.77 22.51 11.68
C VAL A 56 -5.94 21.90 12.49
N GLN A 57 -6.21 22.36 13.71
CA GLN A 57 -7.19 21.71 14.63
C GLN A 57 -8.59 21.48 14.02
N GLU A 58 -9.04 22.31 13.09
CA GLU A 58 -10.37 22.18 12.46
C GLU A 58 -10.42 21.15 11.32
N THR A 59 -9.27 20.73 10.77
CA THR A 59 -9.18 19.68 9.73
C THR A 59 -8.17 18.59 10.08
N ASN A 60 -7.86 18.43 11.37
CA ASN A 60 -6.89 17.45 11.85
C ASN A 60 -7.46 16.02 11.75
N THR A 61 -7.27 15.38 10.59
CA THR A 61 -7.59 13.98 10.37
C THR A 61 -6.47 13.04 10.83
N ALA A 62 -5.43 13.54 11.52
CA ALA A 62 -4.28 12.72 11.90
C ALA A 62 -4.67 11.55 12.79
N GLU A 63 -5.58 11.75 13.75
CA GLU A 63 -6.02 10.67 14.64
C GLU A 63 -6.74 9.56 13.86
N GLU A 64 -7.68 9.92 12.98
CA GLU A 64 -8.43 8.97 12.16
C GLU A 64 -7.52 8.22 11.17
N GLU A 65 -6.60 8.92 10.51
CA GLU A 65 -5.68 8.34 9.53
C GLU A 65 -4.60 7.48 10.22
N ILE A 66 -4.13 7.85 11.41
CA ILE A 66 -3.24 7.01 12.25
C ILE A 66 -3.97 5.75 12.70
N GLN A 67 -5.23 5.86 13.15
CA GLN A 67 -6.02 4.68 13.50
C GLN A 67 -6.26 3.78 12.30
N ARG A 68 -6.46 4.35 11.11
CA ARG A 68 -6.56 3.58 9.86
C ARG A 68 -5.24 2.87 9.56
N PHE A 69 -4.10 3.56 9.71
CA PHE A 69 -2.78 2.95 9.55
C PHE A 69 -2.59 1.75 10.49
N ASN A 70 -2.91 1.89 11.78
CA ASN A 70 -2.79 0.78 12.75
C ASN A 70 -3.65 -0.43 12.41
N LYS A 71 -4.80 -0.22 11.75
CA LYS A 71 -5.69 -1.32 11.33
C LYS A 71 -5.23 -1.98 10.03
N GLN A 72 -4.62 -1.23 9.12
CA GLN A 72 -4.37 -1.66 7.75
C GLN A 72 -2.92 -2.03 7.45
N HIS A 73 -1.95 -1.37 8.12
CA HIS A 73 -0.55 -1.68 7.93
C HIS A 73 -0.27 -3.11 8.36
N ARG A 74 0.53 -3.83 7.58
CA ARG A 74 1.04 -5.16 7.96
C ARG A 74 2.55 -5.07 7.86
N CYS A 75 3.24 -5.44 8.92
CA CYS A 75 4.70 -5.43 8.92
C CYS A 75 5.21 -6.41 7.85
N TYR A 76 6.06 -5.91 6.95
CA TYR A 76 6.76 -6.71 5.96
C TYR A 76 8.10 -7.22 6.52
N GLU A 77 8.76 -8.13 5.80
CA GLU A 77 10.09 -8.66 6.18
C GLU A 77 11.11 -7.55 6.49
N ILE A 78 11.07 -6.44 5.73
CA ILE A 78 11.93 -5.28 5.97
C ILE A 78 11.63 -4.58 7.31
N CYS A 79 10.38 -4.53 7.76
CA CYS A 79 10.03 -3.98 9.07
C CYS A 79 10.67 -4.82 10.19
N HIS A 80 10.60 -6.15 10.06
CA HIS A 80 11.24 -7.07 11.02
C HIS A 80 12.77 -6.98 10.99
N LYS A 81 13.39 -6.86 9.80
CA LYS A 81 14.84 -6.64 9.65
C LYS A 81 15.29 -5.33 10.30
N LEU A 82 14.43 -4.31 10.30
CA LEU A 82 14.66 -3.04 10.99
C LEU A 82 14.39 -3.10 12.51
N GLY A 83 13.93 -4.24 13.02
CA GLY A 83 13.61 -4.44 14.44
C GLY A 83 12.36 -3.68 14.89
N LEU A 84 11.45 -3.36 13.96
CA LEU A 84 10.24 -2.61 14.26
C LEU A 84 9.21 -3.49 14.99
N LEU A 85 8.52 -2.89 15.95
CA LEU A 85 7.38 -3.51 16.63
C LEU A 85 6.11 -3.34 15.80
N PHE A 86 5.15 -4.24 16.01
CA PHE A 86 3.84 -4.13 15.37
C PHE A 86 3.13 -2.84 15.81
N PRO A 87 2.37 -2.19 14.90
CA PRO A 87 1.49 -1.10 15.26
C PRO A 87 0.55 -1.48 16.44
N PRO A 88 0.17 -0.52 17.30
CA PRO A 88 -0.71 -0.78 18.43
C PRO A 88 -2.01 -1.46 18.01
N GLY A 89 -2.37 -2.55 18.70
CA GLY A 89 -3.59 -3.31 18.43
C GLY A 89 -3.44 -4.43 17.40
N GLN A 90 -2.22 -4.70 16.92
CA GLN A 90 -1.90 -5.89 16.13
C GLN A 90 -1.12 -6.91 16.96
N GLU A 91 -1.55 -8.17 16.92
CA GLU A 91 -0.88 -9.30 17.59
C GLU A 91 0.22 -9.88 16.68
N ALA A 92 1.30 -10.39 17.28
CA ALA A 92 2.48 -10.91 16.58
C ALA A 92 2.23 -12.19 15.75
N ASP A 93 1.02 -12.76 15.81
CA ASP A 93 0.63 -14.01 15.14
C ASP A 93 0.31 -13.85 13.65
N GLN A 94 0.46 -12.64 13.11
CA GLN A 94 0.25 -12.40 11.69
C GLN A 94 1.54 -12.67 10.92
N ASN A 95 1.83 -13.96 10.68
CA ASN A 95 2.86 -14.48 9.76
C ASN A 95 2.53 -14.05 8.30
N HIS A 96 2.56 -12.75 8.03
CA HIS A 96 2.27 -12.17 6.72
C HIS A 96 3.47 -12.19 5.76
N SER A 97 4.66 -12.57 6.24
CA SER A 97 5.79 -12.87 5.36
C SER A 97 5.47 -14.00 4.39
N GLU A 98 4.59 -14.94 4.76
CA GLU A 98 4.20 -16.09 3.95
C GLU A 98 2.91 -15.86 3.13
N ASN A 99 2.11 -14.85 3.48
CA ASN A 99 0.76 -14.63 2.89
C ASN A 99 0.60 -13.28 2.20
N MET A 100 1.69 -12.56 1.93
CA MET A 100 1.68 -11.23 1.34
C MET A 100 0.85 -11.16 0.05
N GLU A 101 1.03 -12.12 -0.86
CA GLU A 101 0.26 -12.20 -2.11
C GLU A 101 -1.24 -12.47 -1.86
N LYS A 102 -1.54 -13.34 -0.88
CA LYS A 102 -2.91 -13.67 -0.49
C LYS A 102 -3.65 -12.46 0.08
N ASP A 103 -2.99 -11.68 0.91
CA ASP A 103 -3.56 -10.46 1.50
C ASP A 103 -3.86 -9.40 0.44
N PHE A 104 -2.98 -9.24 -0.56
CA PHE A 104 -3.20 -8.36 -1.69
C PHE A 104 -4.33 -8.84 -2.60
N ILE A 105 -4.43 -10.15 -2.84
CA ILE A 105 -5.54 -10.75 -3.61
C ILE A 105 -6.86 -10.53 -2.86
N GLU A 106 -6.90 -10.77 -1.55
CA GLU A 106 -8.09 -10.56 -0.71
C GLU A 106 -8.53 -9.09 -0.71
N ASP A 107 -7.62 -8.14 -0.55
CA ASP A 107 -7.93 -6.70 -0.61
C ASP A 107 -8.37 -6.27 -2.03
N HIS A 108 -7.72 -6.79 -3.08
CA HIS A 108 -8.12 -6.53 -4.46
C HIS A 108 -9.56 -7.01 -4.73
N ILE A 109 -9.90 -8.23 -4.29
CA ILE A 109 -11.25 -8.80 -4.39
C ILE A 109 -12.25 -7.96 -3.57
N ALA A 110 -11.92 -7.61 -2.34
CA ALA A 110 -12.79 -6.81 -1.46
C ALA A 110 -13.13 -5.44 -2.08
N ASN A 111 -12.20 -4.87 -2.85
CA ASN A 111 -12.39 -3.61 -3.58
C ASN A 111 -13.02 -3.79 -4.98
N GLY A 112 -13.58 -4.97 -5.28
CA GLY A 112 -14.29 -5.27 -6.53
C GLY A 112 -13.37 -5.58 -7.72
N GLY A 113 -12.09 -5.82 -7.45
CA GLY A 113 -11.13 -6.31 -8.43
C GLY A 113 -11.32 -7.80 -8.71
N ASN A 114 -11.03 -8.21 -9.94
CA ASN A 114 -11.05 -9.62 -10.34
C ASN A 114 -9.62 -10.09 -10.58
N PRO A 115 -9.02 -10.86 -9.65
CA PRO A 115 -7.66 -11.36 -9.80
C PRO A 115 -7.57 -12.35 -10.96
N ASP A 116 -6.54 -12.20 -11.77
CA ASP A 116 -6.30 -13.01 -12.96
C ASP A 116 -5.36 -14.18 -12.64
N PHE A 117 -5.93 -15.32 -12.25
CA PHE A 117 -5.20 -16.53 -11.91
C PHE A 117 -4.59 -17.25 -13.12
N THR A 118 -4.73 -16.72 -14.33
CA THR A 118 -4.19 -17.36 -15.55
C THR A 118 -2.75 -16.94 -15.85
N ALA A 119 -2.20 -16.00 -15.08
CA ALA A 119 -0.81 -15.57 -15.22
C ALA A 119 0.15 -16.59 -14.57
N PRO A 120 1.25 -16.98 -15.24
CA PRO A 120 2.26 -17.83 -14.63
C PRO A 120 3.00 -17.08 -13.51
N GLU A 121 3.39 -17.78 -12.44
CA GLU A 121 4.05 -17.22 -11.24
C GLU A 121 5.29 -16.36 -11.55
N ASN A 122 5.98 -16.65 -12.66
CA ASN A 122 7.17 -15.91 -13.13
C ASN A 122 6.92 -15.20 -14.46
N ALA A 123 5.74 -14.62 -14.65
CA ALA A 123 5.40 -13.90 -15.87
C ALA A 123 6.42 -12.77 -16.15
N PRO A 124 7.14 -12.79 -17.29
CA PRO A 124 8.05 -11.72 -17.64
C PRO A 124 7.30 -10.39 -17.85
N ASN A 125 7.95 -9.24 -17.63
CA ASN A 125 7.32 -7.91 -17.76
C ASN A 125 6.58 -7.69 -19.11
N GLU A 126 7.06 -8.32 -20.18
CA GLU A 126 6.40 -8.27 -21.51
C GLU A 126 5.03 -8.96 -21.52
N PHE A 127 4.82 -10.00 -20.70
CA PHE A 127 3.53 -10.66 -20.53
C PHE A 127 2.48 -9.67 -20.00
N TRP A 128 2.82 -8.88 -18.97
CA TRP A 128 1.92 -7.88 -18.40
C TRP A 128 1.66 -6.71 -19.35
N LYS A 129 2.65 -6.29 -20.15
CA LYS A 129 2.45 -5.29 -21.20
C LYS A 129 1.47 -5.77 -22.28
N GLN A 130 1.60 -7.03 -22.70
CA GLN A 130 0.71 -7.63 -23.69
C GLN A 130 -0.72 -7.80 -23.15
N LYS A 131 -0.88 -8.34 -21.94
CA LYS A 131 -2.19 -8.49 -21.27
C LYS A 131 -2.91 -7.16 -21.09
N THR A 132 -2.24 -6.17 -20.51
CA THR A 132 -2.84 -4.82 -20.32
C THR A 132 -3.26 -4.18 -21.63
N THR A 133 -2.51 -4.41 -22.72
CA THR A 133 -2.86 -3.94 -24.06
C THR A 133 -4.10 -4.66 -24.60
N GLN A 134 -4.17 -5.99 -24.45
CA GLN A 134 -5.30 -6.80 -24.88
C GLN A 134 -6.59 -6.45 -24.10
N ASP A 135 -6.51 -6.27 -22.78
CA ASP A 135 -7.65 -5.91 -21.95
C ASP A 135 -8.17 -4.51 -22.30
N ARG A 136 -7.28 -3.55 -22.57
CA ARG A 136 -7.68 -2.23 -23.09
C ARG A 136 -8.40 -2.33 -24.44
N MET A 137 -7.95 -3.21 -25.33
CA MET A 137 -8.63 -3.44 -26.61
C MET A 137 -10.00 -4.09 -26.42
N ARG A 138 -10.13 -5.09 -25.53
CA ARG A 138 -11.42 -5.72 -25.19
C ARG A 138 -12.41 -4.73 -24.58
N LEU A 139 -11.98 -3.93 -23.60
CA LEU A 139 -12.83 -2.91 -22.97
C LEU A 139 -13.27 -1.84 -23.98
N ARG A 140 -12.42 -1.46 -24.93
CA ARG A 140 -12.80 -0.59 -26.05
C ARG A 140 -13.83 -1.25 -26.95
N SER A 141 -13.66 -2.53 -27.27
CA SER A 141 -14.59 -3.27 -28.13
C SER A 141 -15.95 -3.51 -27.46
N GLN A 142 -16.00 -3.63 -26.13
CA GLN A 142 -17.24 -3.79 -25.36
C GLN A 142 -17.99 -2.48 -25.13
N LYS A 143 -17.31 -1.32 -25.22
CA LYS A 143 -17.92 0.01 -25.15
C LYS A 143 -18.53 0.49 -26.48
N SER A 144 -18.48 -0.31 -27.53
CA SER A 144 -19.24 -0.07 -28.76
C SER A 144 -20.33 -1.13 -28.91
N PRO A 145 -21.53 -0.80 -28.44
CA PRO A 145 -22.67 -0.84 -29.33
C PRO A 145 -23.51 0.45 -29.29
N ASP A 146 -24.25 0.65 -30.38
CA ASP A 146 -25.28 1.66 -30.66
C ASP A 146 -24.81 2.98 -31.33
N VAL A 147 -24.74 2.91 -32.67
CA VAL A 147 -25.31 3.93 -33.56
C VAL A 147 -26.83 3.76 -33.55
#